data_AF-A0A433TK47-F1
#
_entry.id   AF-A0A433TK47-F1
#
_cell.length_a   1.000
_cell.length_b   1.000
_cell.length_c   1.000
_cell.angle_alpha   90.00
_cell.angle_beta   90.00
_cell.angle_gamma   90.00
#
_symmetry.space_group_name_H-M   'P 1'
#
loop_
_entity.id
_entity.type
_entity.pdbx_description
1 polymer ?
#
loop_
_entity_poly.entity_id
_entity_poly.type
_entity_poly.pdbx_seq_one_letter_code
_entity_poly.pdbx_strand_id
1 'polypeptide(L)'
;SFPDLKEITGYLVISGAFGLRTLRHLLPGLTVIRGEQLFLDTFALVVHDNPHLQELGLVSLNTIMHGAARLSQNAFLCYVETVDWPMLTVGVKASENFFK
;
A
#
# COMPACT_ATOMS: atom_id res chain seq x y z
N SER A 1 -3.80 -15.42 6.49
CA SER A 1 -4.86 -14.50 6.03
C SER A 1 -5.44 -13.82 7.25
N PHE A 2 -5.82 -12.54 7.14
CA PHE A 2 -6.38 -11.71 8.20
C PHE A 2 -7.67 -11.03 7.72
N PRO A 3 -8.81 -11.74 7.69
CA PRO A 3 -10.05 -11.22 7.10
C PRO A 3 -10.72 -10.11 7.94
N ASP A 4 -10.53 -10.15 9.25
CA ASP A 4 -11.13 -9.19 10.19
C ASP A 4 -10.29 -7.92 10.36
N LEU A 5 -9.06 -7.89 9.81
CA LEU A 5 -8.25 -6.68 9.83
C LEU A 5 -8.84 -5.66 8.85
N LYS A 6 -9.50 -4.64 9.40
CA LYS A 6 -10.14 -3.55 8.65
C LYS A 6 -9.32 -2.27 8.63
N GLU A 7 -8.48 -2.07 9.64
CA GLU A 7 -7.85 -0.79 9.90
C GLU A 7 -6.42 -0.95 10.41
N ILE A 8 -5.53 -0.09 9.93
CA ILE A 8 -4.17 0.08 10.45
C ILE A 8 -4.04 1.54 10.90
N THR A 9 -3.67 1.78 12.16
CA THR A 9 -3.56 3.14 12.71
C THR A 9 -2.26 3.85 12.29
N GLY A 10 -1.15 3.12 12.24
CA GLY A 10 0.13 3.62 11.75
C GLY A 10 0.27 3.45 10.23
N TYR A 11 1.30 2.72 9.84
CA TYR A 11 1.66 2.46 8.44
C TYR A 11 1.76 0.96 8.14
N LEU A 12 1.70 0.61 6.86
CA LEU A 12 1.94 -0.74 6.35
C LEU A 12 3.24 -0.78 5.53
N VAL A 13 4.21 -1.60 5.94
CA VAL A 13 5.43 -1.87 5.15
C VAL A 13 5.47 -3.35 4.75
N ILE A 14 5.69 -3.60 3.46
CA ILE A 14 5.90 -4.94 2.91
C ILE A 14 7.18 -4.90 2.09
N SER A 15 8.22 -5.55 2.60
CA SER A 15 9.52 -5.53 1.94
C SER A 15 10.25 -6.87 2.03
N GLY A 16 10.94 -7.23 0.94
CA GLY A 16 11.71 -8.47 0.86
C GLY A 16 10.86 -9.75 0.91
N ALA A 17 9.56 -9.67 0.65
CA ALA A 17 8.67 -10.82 0.80
C ALA A 17 8.79 -11.77 -0.41
N PHE A 18 9.64 -12.78 -0.27
CA PHE A 18 9.83 -13.79 -1.30
C PHE A 18 8.62 -14.72 -1.41
N GLY A 19 8.18 -14.99 -2.65
CA GLY A 19 7.05 -15.89 -2.92
C GLY A 19 5.66 -15.26 -2.77
N LEU A 20 5.58 -14.05 -2.22
CA LEU A 20 4.34 -13.30 -2.11
C LEU A 20 3.92 -12.74 -3.48
N ARG A 21 2.78 -13.19 -4.01
CA ARG A 21 2.26 -12.74 -5.32
C ARG A 21 1.19 -11.66 -5.24
N THR A 22 0.39 -11.66 -4.18
CA THR A 22 -0.72 -10.72 -3.96
C THR A 22 -1.03 -10.56 -2.47
N LEU A 23 -1.50 -9.38 -2.05
CA LEU A 23 -2.01 -9.16 -0.69
C LEU A 23 -3.51 -9.45 -0.57
N ARG A 24 -4.20 -9.70 -1.69
CA ARG A 24 -5.65 -9.91 -1.72
C ARG A 24 -6.13 -10.95 -0.73
N HIS A 25 -5.41 -12.06 -0.62
CA HIS A 25 -5.75 -13.14 0.31
C HIS A 25 -5.21 -12.92 1.72
N LEU A 26 -4.20 -12.06 1.88
CA LEU A 26 -3.60 -11.76 3.18
C LEU A 26 -4.43 -10.75 3.95
N LEU A 27 -4.84 -9.66 3.28
CA LEU A 27 -5.51 -8.50 3.85
C LEU A 27 -6.82 -8.17 3.09
N PRO A 28 -7.75 -9.13 2.92
CA PRO A 28 -8.94 -8.91 2.09
C PRO A 28 -9.88 -7.85 2.68
N GLY A 29 -9.82 -7.61 3.99
CA GLY A 29 -10.67 -6.68 4.71
C GLY A 29 -10.09 -5.27 4.89
N LEU A 30 -8.80 -5.05 4.59
CA LEU A 30 -8.15 -3.79 4.93
C LEU A 30 -8.82 -2.65 4.17
N THR A 31 -9.40 -1.71 4.90
CA THR A 31 -10.24 -0.62 4.38
C THR A 31 -9.60 0.74 4.60
N VAL A 32 -8.94 0.94 5.75
CA VAL A 32 -8.37 2.23 6.16
C VAL A 32 -6.94 2.07 6.67
N ILE A 33 -6.06 2.98 6.26
CA ILE A 33 -4.77 3.24 6.90
C ILE A 33 -4.82 4.68 7.44
N ARG A 34 -4.72 4.88 8.75
CA ARG A 34 -4.83 6.23 9.34
C ARG A 34 -3.56 7.05 9.17
N GLY A 35 -2.38 6.45 9.28
CA GLY A 35 -1.11 7.18 9.18
C GLY A 35 -0.84 8.10 10.38
N GLU A 36 -1.26 7.72 11.59
CA GLU A 36 -0.91 8.44 12.84
C GLU A 36 0.60 8.41 13.10
N GLN A 37 1.26 7.37 12.60
CA GLN A 37 2.70 7.25 12.49
C GLN A 37 3.03 6.99 11.03
N LEU A 38 4.15 7.54 10.55
CA LEU A 38 4.59 7.40 9.16
C LEU A 38 5.96 6.75 9.09
N PHE A 39 6.16 5.92 8.07
CA PHE A 39 7.46 5.39 7.75
C PHE A 39 8.30 6.48 7.06
N LEU A 40 9.52 6.71 7.57
CA LEU A 40 10.39 7.81 7.13
C LEU A 40 9.68 9.18 7.18
N ASP A 41 8.81 9.38 8.18
CA ASP A 41 8.02 10.60 8.40
C ASP A 41 7.16 11.04 7.21
N THR A 42 6.95 10.16 6.22
CA THR A 42 6.31 10.53 4.94
C THR A 42 5.28 9.50 4.47
N PHE A 43 5.56 8.20 4.61
CA PHE A 43 4.79 7.15 3.94
C PHE A 43 3.91 6.35 4.90
N ALA A 44 2.65 6.17 4.54
CA ALA A 44 1.72 5.30 5.26
C ALA A 44 1.57 3.90 4.61
N LEU A 45 1.94 3.78 3.33
CA LEU A 45 2.01 2.50 2.62
C LEU A 45 3.35 2.39 1.91
N VAL A 46 4.12 1.35 2.21
CA VAL A 46 5.40 1.06 1.54
C VAL A 46 5.41 -0.38 1.06
N VAL A 47 5.62 -0.57 -0.24
CA VAL A 47 5.80 -1.89 -0.85
C VAL A 47 7.10 -1.86 -1.64
N HIS A 48 8.12 -2.53 -1.12
CA HIS A 48 9.49 -2.37 -1.60
C HIS A 48 10.24 -3.68 -1.76
N ASP A 49 10.88 -3.89 -2.90
CA ASP A 49 11.77 -5.05 -3.11
C ASP A 49 11.06 -6.39 -2.89
N ASN A 50 9.87 -6.56 -3.47
CA ASN A 50 9.14 -7.82 -3.44
C ASN A 50 9.25 -8.49 -4.82
N PRO A 51 10.18 -9.47 -4.98
CA PRO A 51 10.60 -9.95 -6.30
C PRO A 51 9.54 -10.79 -7.02
N HIS A 52 8.48 -11.24 -6.34
CA HIS A 52 7.42 -12.06 -6.93
C HIS A 52 6.04 -11.39 -6.88
N LEU A 53 5.95 -10.17 -6.34
CA LEU A 53 4.68 -9.49 -6.16
C LEU A 53 4.15 -9.01 -7.51
N GLN A 54 2.94 -9.45 -7.86
CA GLN A 54 2.32 -9.19 -9.16
C GLN A 54 1.22 -8.12 -9.06
N GLU A 55 0.55 -8.04 -7.91
CA GLU A 55 -0.47 -7.04 -7.64
C GLU A 55 -0.50 -6.71 -6.14
N LEU A 56 -0.95 -5.51 -5.78
CA LEU A 56 -1.26 -5.21 -4.39
C LEU A 56 -2.49 -6.00 -3.93
N GLY A 57 -3.56 -6.01 -4.73
CA GLY A 57 -4.77 -6.77 -4.40
C GLY A 57 -5.56 -6.26 -3.19
N LEU A 58 -5.26 -5.06 -2.68
CA LEU A 58 -5.95 -4.39 -1.58
C LEU A 58 -7.28 -3.77 -2.03
N VAL A 59 -8.18 -4.60 -2.57
CA VAL A 59 -9.41 -4.13 -3.24
C VAL A 59 -10.42 -3.45 -2.32
N SER A 60 -10.33 -3.70 -1.01
CA SER A 60 -11.20 -3.07 0.00
C SER A 60 -10.62 -1.75 0.52
N LEU A 61 -9.36 -1.44 0.20
CA LEU A 61 -8.69 -0.24 0.71
C LEU A 61 -9.29 0.99 0.04
N ASN A 62 -9.94 1.82 0.84
CA ASN A 62 -10.66 2.99 0.37
C ASN A 62 -9.99 4.30 0.79
N THR A 63 -9.21 4.30 1.87
CA THR A 63 -8.65 5.55 2.39
C THR A 63 -7.30 5.35 3.07
N ILE A 64 -6.34 6.19 2.70
CA ILE A 64 -5.13 6.50 3.46
C ILE A 64 -5.29 7.94 3.96
N MET A 65 -5.50 8.11 5.27
CA MET A 65 -5.89 9.42 5.83
C MET A 65 -4.71 10.39 5.90
N HIS A 66 -3.53 9.90 6.27
CA HIS A 66 -2.31 10.68 6.35
C HIS A 66 -1.14 9.88 5.77
N GLY A 67 -0.21 10.58 5.11
CA GLY A 67 0.98 10.00 4.50
C GLY A 67 0.78 9.49 3.06
N ALA A 68 1.88 9.48 2.31
CA ALA A 68 1.91 9.05 0.91
C ALA A 68 2.10 7.54 0.77
N ALA A 69 1.94 7.03 -0.46
CA ALA A 69 2.28 5.67 -0.84
C ALA A 69 3.62 5.61 -1.57
N ARG A 70 4.43 4.60 -1.26
CA ARG A 70 5.68 4.29 -1.95
C ARG A 70 5.68 2.84 -2.44
N LEU A 71 5.68 2.67 -3.76
CA LEU A 71 5.84 1.37 -4.41
C LEU A 71 7.14 1.43 -5.20
N SER A 72 8.17 0.71 -4.76
CA SER A 72 9.47 0.79 -5.43
C SER A 72 10.20 -0.53 -5.53
N GLN A 73 10.82 -0.82 -6.68
CA GLN A 73 11.62 -2.04 -6.89
C GLN A 73 10.80 -3.35 -6.78
N ASN A 74 9.56 -3.37 -7.28
CA ASN A 74 8.77 -4.59 -7.37
C ASN A 74 8.67 -5.03 -8.83
N ALA A 75 9.58 -5.90 -9.27
CA ALA A 75 9.85 -6.15 -10.70
C ALA A 75 8.65 -6.65 -11.52
N PHE A 76 7.68 -7.33 -10.89
CA PHE A 76 6.49 -7.85 -11.57
C PHE A 76 5.19 -7.15 -11.16
N LEU A 77 5.27 -6.08 -10.35
CA LEU A 77 4.09 -5.41 -9.84
C LEU A 77 3.36 -4.67 -10.95
N CYS A 78 2.11 -5.06 -11.17
CA CYS A 78 1.22 -4.50 -12.19
C CYS A 78 0.09 -3.69 -11.55
N TYR A 79 -0.71 -3.05 -12.40
CA TYR A 79 -1.94 -2.32 -12.04
C TYR A 79 -1.77 -1.06 -11.19
N VAL A 80 -0.54 -0.64 -10.91
CA VAL A 80 -0.26 0.58 -10.14
C VAL A 80 -0.92 1.81 -10.78
N GLU A 81 -0.87 1.92 -12.11
CA GLU A 81 -1.46 3.04 -12.86
C GLU A 81 -2.98 3.00 -12.96
N THR A 82 -3.60 1.85 -12.66
CA THR A 82 -5.07 1.70 -12.70
C THR A 82 -5.76 2.19 -11.42
N VAL A 83 -4.97 2.53 -10.39
CA VAL A 83 -5.45 3.02 -9.11
C VAL A 83 -5.43 4.55 -9.11
N ASP A 84 -6.54 5.17 -8.72
CA ASP A 84 -6.61 6.61 -8.48
C ASP A 84 -6.00 6.95 -7.10
N TRP A 85 -4.67 7.07 -7.08
CA TRP A 85 -3.93 7.38 -5.85
C TRP A 85 -4.31 8.72 -5.22
N PRO A 86 -4.50 9.82 -5.99
CA PRO A 86 -5.00 11.08 -5.43
C PRO A 86 -6.35 10.94 -4.71
N MET A 87 -7.25 10.08 -5.19
CA MET A 87 -8.51 9.78 -4.50
C MET A 87 -8.28 8.95 -3.22
N LEU A 88 -7.30 8.04 -3.24
CA LEU A 88 -6.99 7.15 -2.13
C LEU A 88 -6.25 7.84 -0.96
N THR A 89 -5.32 8.75 -1.26
CA THR A 89 -4.47 9.44 -0.26
C THR A 89 -4.99 10.85 0.01
N VAL A 90 -5.63 11.05 1.17
CA VAL A 90 -6.33 12.31 1.49
C VAL A 90 -5.33 13.44 1.71
N GLY A 91 -5.49 14.53 0.94
CA GLY A 91 -4.70 15.76 1.10
C GLY A 91 -3.23 15.65 0.66
N VAL A 92 -2.83 14.53 0.06
CA VAL A 92 -1.48 14.31 -0.47
C VAL A 92 -1.44 14.68 -1.95
N LYS A 93 -0.43 15.44 -2.39
CA LYS A 93 -0.27 15.74 -3.81
C LYS A 93 0.16 14.49 -4.58
N ALA A 94 -0.28 14.34 -5.82
CA ALA A 94 0.10 13.22 -6.68
C ALA A 94 1.62 13.01 -6.78
N SER A 95 2.40 14.10 -6.76
CA SER A 95 3.87 14.08 -6.82
C SER A 95 4.56 13.51 -5.57
N GLU A 96 3.86 13.40 -4.44
CA GLU A 96 4.41 12.86 -3.20
C GLU A 96 4.28 11.33 -3.14
N ASN A 97 3.36 10.76 -3.94
CA ASN A 97 3.31 9.33 -4.15
C ASN A 97 4.47 8.89 -5.06
N PHE A 98 5.22 7.86 -4.64
CA PHE A 98 6.41 7.41 -5.35
C PHE A 98 6.21 6.01 -5.93
N PHE A 99 6.17 5.89 -7.25
CA PHE A 99 5.99 4.63 -7.97
C PHE A 99 7.16 4.42 -8.95
N LYS A 100 8.01 3.42 -8.70
CA LYS A 100 9.18 3.14 -9.54
C LYS A 100 9.59 1.66 -9.64
#